data_AF-A0A939ZI52-F1
#
_entry.id   AF-A0A939ZI52-F1
#
_cell.length_a   1.000
_cell.length_b   1.000
_cell.length_c   1.000
_cell.angle_alpha   90.00
_cell.angle_beta   90.00
_cell.angle_gamma   90.00
#
_symmetry.space_group_name_H-M   'P 1'
#
loop_
_entity.id
_entity.type
_entity.pdbx_description
1 polymer ?
#
loop_
_entity_poly.entity_id
_entity_poly.type
_entity_poly.pdbx_seq_one_letter_code
_entity_poly.pdbx_strand_id
1 'polypeptide(L)'
;MKYKNLDYEVIGYGIPVLIIHGWGISKLTMKGAFEPIFSEVEGYQRFYIDLPGMGESEPGDVKNSDDILELLHGFAVEVIREPFMIIGQSKMQGIIYRLNSRNYLKA
;
A
#
# COMPACT_ATOMS: atom_id res chain seq x y z
N MET A 1 16.40 9.12 -4.71
CA MET A 1 15.40 8.06 -4.94
C MET A 1 14.07 8.58 -4.41
N LYS A 2 13.06 8.70 -5.27
CA LYS A 2 11.83 9.50 -5.09
C LYS A 2 10.88 8.97 -4.00
N TYR A 3 11.17 7.79 -3.43
CA TYR A 3 10.32 7.05 -2.47
C TYR A 3 10.84 7.06 -1.03
N LYS A 4 11.92 7.80 -0.73
CA LYS A 4 12.44 7.98 0.65
C LYS A 4 11.45 8.65 1.61
N ASN A 5 10.32 9.13 1.10
CA ASN A 5 9.31 9.87 1.86
C ASN A 5 8.13 9.00 2.30
N LEU A 6 8.12 7.72 1.90
CA LEU A 6 7.11 6.76 2.32
C LEU A 6 7.62 5.93 3.49
N ASP A 7 6.94 6.06 4.63
CA ASP A 7 7.09 5.13 5.72
C ASP A 7 6.19 3.90 5.48
N TYR A 8 6.76 2.72 5.68
CA TYR A 8 6.04 1.46 5.52
C TYR A 8 6.56 0.41 6.48
N GLU A 9 5.67 -0.50 6.86
CA GLU A 9 5.98 -1.66 7.67
C GLU A 9 5.72 -2.95 6.88
N VAL A 10 6.66 -3.89 6.95
CA VAL A 10 6.52 -5.21 6.33
C VAL A 10 6.41 -6.27 7.40
N ILE A 11 5.37 -7.11 7.30
CA ILE A 11 5.16 -8.19 8.26
C ILE A 11 4.91 -9.50 7.50
N GLY A 12 5.50 -10.58 8.02
CA GLY A 12 5.42 -11.96 7.52
C GLY A 12 6.05 -12.20 6.14
N TYR A 13 5.61 -13.28 5.49
CA TYR A 13 6.20 -13.82 4.27
C TYR A 13 5.15 -14.52 3.40
N GLY A 14 5.41 -14.63 2.09
CA GLY A 14 4.51 -15.28 1.13
C GLY A 14 4.00 -14.30 0.07
N ILE A 15 2.73 -14.44 -0.34
CA ILE A 15 2.11 -13.62 -1.39
C ILE A 15 2.09 -12.15 -0.94
N PRO A 16 2.70 -11.21 -1.69
CA PRO A 16 2.71 -9.81 -1.31
C PRO A 16 1.34 -9.15 -1.35
N VAL A 17 1.07 -8.33 -0.34
CA VAL A 17 -0.16 -7.56 -0.19
C VAL A 17 0.19 -6.11 0.17
N LEU A 18 -0.03 -5.18 -0.75
CA LEU A 18 0.08 -3.74 -0.51
C LEU A 18 -1.20 -3.24 0.15
N ILE A 19 -1.10 -2.68 1.36
CA ILE A 19 -2.24 -2.26 2.16
C ILE A 19 -2.21 -0.73 2.31
N ILE A 20 -3.19 -0.08 1.69
CA ILE A 20 -3.30 1.38 1.54
C ILE A 20 -4.46 1.88 2.40
N HIS A 21 -4.17 2.81 3.30
CA HIS A 21 -5.18 3.42 4.16
C HIS A 21 -5.96 4.56 3.44
N GLY A 22 -7.09 4.95 4.01
CA GLY A 22 -7.90 6.08 3.52
C GLY A 22 -7.34 7.44 3.92
N TRP A 23 -7.97 8.51 3.45
CA TRP A 23 -7.53 9.88 3.74
C TRP A 23 -7.65 10.23 5.23
N GLY A 24 -6.62 10.86 5.80
CA GLY A 24 -6.62 11.39 7.17
C GLY A 24 -6.40 10.33 8.26
N ILE A 25 -5.98 9.13 7.90
CA ILE A 25 -5.58 8.06 8.82
C ILE A 25 -4.17 7.56 8.46
N SER A 26 -3.72 6.46 9.08
CA SER A 26 -2.39 5.89 8.86
C SER A 26 -2.43 4.37 8.70
N LYS A 27 -1.28 3.80 8.35
CA LYS A 27 -1.00 2.37 8.26
C LYS A 27 -1.35 1.61 9.54
N LEU A 28 -1.28 2.27 10.70
CA LEU A 28 -1.64 1.68 11.99
C LEU A 28 -3.13 1.31 12.07
N THR A 29 -4.00 2.12 11.48
CA THR A 29 -5.44 1.83 11.42
C THR A 29 -5.70 0.55 10.60
N MET A 30 -5.02 0.42 9.47
CA MET A 30 -5.13 -0.77 8.63
C MET A 30 -4.54 -2.00 9.34
N LYS A 31 -3.37 -1.86 9.98
CA LYS A 31 -2.75 -2.94 10.76
C LYS A 31 -3.66 -3.45 11.87
N GLY A 32 -4.30 -2.55 12.63
CA GLY A 32 -5.27 -2.91 13.66
C GLY A 32 -6.51 -3.63 13.12
N ALA A 33 -6.94 -3.32 11.90
CA ALA A 33 -8.09 -3.97 11.26
C ALA A 33 -7.76 -5.35 10.65
N PHE A 34 -6.54 -5.53 10.13
CA PHE A 34 -6.20 -6.70 9.31
C PHE A 34 -5.31 -7.74 10.00
N GLU A 35 -4.45 -7.36 10.96
CA GLU A 35 -3.60 -8.37 11.63
C GLU A 35 -4.39 -9.42 12.43
N PRO A 36 -5.59 -9.15 13.02
CA PRO A 36 -6.43 -10.20 13.59
C PRO A 36 -6.94 -11.24 12.57
N ILE A 37 -6.97 -10.88 11.28
CA ILE A 37 -7.33 -11.81 10.20
C ILE A 37 -6.08 -12.56 9.74
N PHE A 38 -4.95 -11.86 9.57
CA PHE A 38 -3.68 -12.46 9.18
C PHE A 38 -3.04 -13.32 10.28
N SER A 39 -3.52 -13.26 11.53
CA SER A 39 -3.13 -14.23 12.57
C SER A 39 -3.73 -15.61 12.32
N GLU A 40 -4.84 -15.70 11.60
CA GLU A 40 -5.55 -16.95 11.30
C GLU A 40 -5.20 -17.50 9.91
N VAL A 41 -4.51 -16.72 9.07
CA VAL A 41 -4.21 -17.09 7.68
C VAL A 41 -2.75 -16.77 7.35
N GLU A 42 -1.97 -17.83 7.15
CA GLU A 42 -0.55 -17.74 6.80
C GLU A 42 -0.31 -17.52 5.30
N GLY A 43 0.95 -17.23 4.93
CA GLY A 43 1.39 -17.18 3.54
C GLY A 43 1.18 -15.83 2.85
N TYR A 44 0.97 -14.75 3.61
CA TYR A 44 0.90 -13.38 3.08
C TYR A 44 2.02 -12.50 3.65
N GLN A 45 2.69 -11.75 2.78
CA GLN A 45 3.62 -10.70 3.17
C GLN A 45 2.91 -9.35 3.04
N ARG A 46 2.64 -8.67 4.15
CA ARG A 46 1.86 -7.43 4.13
C ARG A 46 2.79 -6.23 4.15
N PHE A 47 2.54 -5.29 3.27
CA PHE A 47 3.21 -4.00 3.15
C PHE A 47 2.19 -2.93 3.54
N TYR A 48 2.23 -2.49 4.80
CA TYR A 48 1.39 -1.41 5.31
C TYR A 48 2.09 -0.08 5.07
N ILE A 49 1.50 0.78 4.23
CA ILE A 49 2.14 2.03 3.81
C ILE A 49 1.40 3.24 4.34
N ASP A 50 2.13 4.25 4.79
CA ASP A 50 1.60 5.58 5.05
C ASP A 50 1.63 6.42 3.76
N LEU A 51 0.50 7.00 3.38
CA LEU A 51 0.41 7.91 2.23
C LEU A 51 1.15 9.23 2.52
N PRO A 52 1.61 9.95 1.49
CA PRO A 52 2.33 11.21 1.65
C PRO A 52 1.60 12.21 2.56
N GLY A 53 2.29 12.71 3.59
CA GLY A 53 1.76 13.68 4.55
C GLY A 53 0.78 13.08 5.56
N MET A 54 0.74 11.76 5.69
CA MET A 54 -0.07 11.04 6.66
C MET A 54 0.78 10.05 7.44
N GLY A 55 0.36 9.75 8.68
CA GLY A 55 1.14 8.92 9.59
C GLY A 55 2.56 9.45 9.72
N GLU A 56 3.55 8.61 9.44
CA GLU A 56 4.98 8.95 9.51
C GLU A 56 5.60 9.29 8.14
N SER A 57 4.79 9.32 7.06
CA SER A 57 5.26 9.68 5.72
C SER A 57 5.33 11.20 5.54
N GLU A 58 6.46 11.67 5.03
CA GLU A 58 6.64 13.09 4.66
C GLU A 58 5.76 13.45 3.44
N PRO A 59 5.18 14.67 3.37
CA PRO A 59 4.30 15.09 2.26
C PRO A 59 4.93 15.01 0.86
N GLY A 60 6.24 15.29 0.75
CA GLY A 60 6.93 15.32 -0.54
C GLY A 60 6.37 16.37 -1.52
N ASP A 61 6.60 16.16 -2.82
CA ASP A 61 6.05 16.98 -3.92
C ASP A 61 4.86 16.28 -4.58
N VAL A 62 3.79 16.06 -3.81
CA VAL A 62 2.55 15.39 -4.24
C VAL A 62 1.43 16.41 -4.30
N LYS A 63 0.82 16.60 -5.48
CA LYS A 63 -0.16 17.66 -5.75
C LYS A 63 -1.56 17.13 -5.97
N ASN A 64 -1.68 15.88 -6.41
CA ASN A 64 -2.96 15.26 -6.72
C ASN A 64 -2.92 13.72 -6.56
N SER A 65 -4.03 13.06 -6.86
CA SER A 65 -4.17 11.61 -6.77
C SER A 65 -3.30 10.83 -7.76
N ASP A 66 -2.98 11.41 -8.92
CA ASP A 66 -2.15 10.76 -9.94
C ASP A 66 -0.69 10.71 -9.47
N ASP A 67 -0.21 11.74 -8.78
CA ASP A 67 1.10 11.75 -8.14
C ASP A 67 1.20 10.65 -7.05
N ILE A 68 0.12 10.45 -6.27
CA ILE A 68 0.04 9.36 -5.29
C ILE A 68 0.09 8.00 -6.00
N LEU A 69 -0.63 7.85 -7.11
CA LEU A 69 -0.63 6.61 -7.89
C LEU A 69 0.76 6.31 -8.48
N GLU A 70 1.45 7.30 -9.05
CA GLU A 70 2.82 7.15 -9.56
C GLU A 70 3.79 6.72 -8.45
N LEU A 71 3.64 7.33 -7.26
CA LEU A 71 4.44 7.04 -6.09
C LEU A 71 4.24 5.59 -5.61
N LEU A 72 2.98 5.15 -5.47
CA LEU A 72 2.63 3.78 -5.08
C LEU A 72 3.05 2.74 -6.13
N HIS A 73 2.91 3.06 -7.41
CA HIS A 73 3.40 2.22 -8.50
C HIS A 73 4.92 2.05 -8.42
N GLY A 74 5.65 3.14 -8.23
CA GLY A 74 7.10 3.10 -8.06
C GLY A 74 7.52 2.28 -6.84
N PHE A 75 6.85 2.46 -5.70
CA PHE A 75 7.05 1.62 -4.53
C PHE A 75 6.84 0.13 -4.86
N ALA A 76 5.76 -0.23 -5.54
CA ALA A 76 5.50 -1.63 -5.90
C ALA A 76 6.56 -2.20 -6.84
N VAL A 77 7.02 -1.44 -7.84
CA VAL A 77 8.06 -1.87 -8.79
C VAL A 77 9.41 -2.03 -8.11
N GLU A 78 9.79 -1.13 -7.20
CA GLU A 78 11.11 -1.13 -6.58
C GLU A 78 11.22 -2.03 -5.35
N VAL A 79 10.17 -2.08 -4.52
CA VAL A 79 10.18 -2.76 -3.21
C VAL A 79 9.54 -4.14 -3.30
N ILE A 80 8.36 -4.25 -3.92
CA ILE A 80 7.63 -5.53 -3.99
C ILE A 80 8.17 -6.42 -5.12
N ARG A 81 8.44 -5.85 -6.30
CA ARG A 81 9.15 -6.50 -7.43
C ARG A 81 8.51 -7.77 -8.01
N GLU A 82 7.33 -8.16 -7.55
CA GLU A 82 6.60 -9.35 -7.99
C GLU A 82 5.08 -9.08 -8.02
N PRO A 83 4.25 -9.96 -8.62
CA PRO A 83 2.80 -9.79 -8.61
C PRO A 83 2.25 -9.76 -7.18
N PHE A 84 1.34 -8.82 -6.92
CA PHE A 84 0.86 -8.54 -5.58
C PHE A 84 -0.64 -8.25 -5.54
N MET A 85 -1.21 -8.36 -4.34
CA MET A 85 -2.57 -7.95 -4.07
C MET A 85 -2.58 -6.55 -3.45
N ILE A 86 -3.65 -5.81 -3.63
CA ILE A 86 -3.88 -4.51 -3.02
C ILE A 86 -5.11 -4.59 -2.14
N ILE A 87 -5.00 -4.07 -0.93
CA ILE A 87 -6.14 -3.78 -0.05
C ILE A 87 -6.15 -2.27 0.15
N GLY A 88 -7.18 -1.58 -0.33
CA GLY A 88 -7.31 -0.13 -0.20
C GLY A 88 -8.57 0.27 0.56
N GLN A 89 -8.48 1.23 1.47
CA GLN A 89 -9.67 1.83 2.10
C GLN A 89 -10.08 3.12 1.38
N SER A 90 -11.30 3.16 0.85
CA SER A 90 -11.95 4.42 0.44
C SER A 90 -12.91 4.89 1.55
N LYS A 91 -13.48 6.10 1.44
CA LYS A 91 -14.37 6.74 2.45
C LYS A 91 -15.53 5.86 2.98
N MET A 92 -15.81 4.73 2.33
CA MET A 92 -16.68 3.66 2.84
C MET A 92 -16.16 2.32 2.28
N GLN A 93 -15.72 1.41 3.14
CA GLN A 93 -15.30 0.01 2.86
C GLN A 93 -13.97 -0.22 2.14
N GLY A 94 -13.25 -1.24 2.62
CA GLY A 94 -12.00 -1.74 2.04
C GLY A 94 -12.28 -2.52 0.74
N ILE A 95 -11.45 -2.28 -0.28
CA ILE A 95 -11.54 -2.94 -1.58
C ILE A 95 -10.27 -3.77 -1.78
N ILE A 96 -10.43 -5.03 -2.15
CA ILE A 96 -9.32 -5.93 -2.52
C ILE A 96 -9.21 -5.95 -4.04
N TYR A 97 -8.06 -5.56 -4.58
CA TYR A 97 -7.72 -5.67 -6.01
C TYR A 97 -6.53 -6.60 -6.19
N ARG A 98 -6.57 -7.51 -7.17
CA ARG A 98 -5.41 -8.32 -7.56
C ARG A 98 -4.79 -7.70 -8.81
N LEU A 99 -3.60 -7.09 -8.68
CA LEU A 99 -2.91 -6.49 -9.82
C LEU A 99 -1.87 -7.46 -10.37
N ASN A 100 -2.10 -7.92 -11.60
CA ASN A 100 -1.03 -8.55 -12.39
C ASN A 100 -0.20 -7.44 -13.01
N SER A 101 1.11 -7.45 -12.77
CA SER A 101 2.10 -6.46 -13.23
C SER A 101 2.30 -6.37 -14.76
N ARG A 102 1.36 -6.88 -15.57
CA ARG A 102 1.44 -6.90 -17.04
C ARG A 102 0.52 -5.91 -17.78
N ASN A 103 -0.45 -5.25 -17.14
CA ASN A 103 -1.45 -4.43 -17.86
C ASN A 103 -1.74 -3.06 -17.21
N TYR A 104 -0.72 -2.21 -17.05
CA TYR A 104 -0.91 -0.79 -16.66
C TYR A 104 -0.43 0.21 -17.72
N LEU A 105 -0.46 -0.20 -18.99
CA LEU A 105 -0.38 0.73 -20.12
C LEU A 105 -1.63 0.57 -20.98
N LYS A 106 -2.60 1.46 -20.77
CA LYS A 106 -3.46 2.12 -21.78
C LYS A 106 -4.71 2.70 -21.12
N ALA A 107 -4.69 4.01 -20.89
CA ALA A 107 -5.69 4.98 -21.34
C ALA A 107 -5.11 6.37 -21.11
#